data_AF-A0A2G2KHL7-F1
#
_entry.id   AF-A0A2G2KHL7-F1
#
_cell.length_a   1.000
_cell.length_b   1.000
_cell.length_c   1.000
_cell.angle_alpha   90.00
_cell.angle_beta   90.00
_cell.angle_gamma   90.00
#
_symmetry.space_group_name_H-M   'P 1'
#
loop_
_entity.id
_entity.type
_entity.pdbx_description
1 polymer ?
#
loop_
_entity_poly.entity_id
_entity_poly.type
_entity_poly.pdbx_seq_one_letter_code
_entity_poly.pdbx_strand_id
1 'polypeptide(L)'
;MCPNCFENDINKFESYTDFEEFEKLLDSKVNKGEVEFLDEEKDWDGNYICKTCYELWTLSVPDNAWRGYFLPREKAISYESRINREESISGYGCITIVVLLAIIFYLILN
;
A
#
# COMPACT_ATOMS: atom_id res chain seq x y z
N MET A 1 -18.85 1.27 -15.90
CA MET A 1 -18.60 1.58 -14.48
C MET A 1 -19.69 0.91 -13.66
N CYS A 2 -19.33 0.23 -12.58
CA CYS A 2 -20.28 -0.46 -11.71
C CYS A 2 -20.70 0.49 -10.57
N PRO A 3 -21.98 0.88 -10.47
CA PRO A 3 -22.41 1.89 -9.48
C PRO A 3 -22.33 1.40 -8.02
N ASN A 4 -22.34 0.08 -7.82
CA ASN A 4 -22.27 -0.53 -6.50
C ASN A 4 -20.82 -0.85 -6.08
N CYS A 5 -19.85 -0.68 -6.98
CA CYS A 5 -18.44 -0.90 -6.72
C CYS A 5 -17.74 0.40 -6.29
N PHE A 6 -16.42 0.35 -6.18
CA PHE A 6 -15.57 1.53 -6.03
C PHE A 6 -15.17 2.04 -7.42
N GLU A 7 -15.12 3.36 -7.58
CA GLU A 7 -14.82 3.98 -8.88
C GLU A 7 -13.36 4.37 -9.03
N ASN A 8 -12.69 4.62 -7.90
CA ASN A 8 -11.35 5.20 -7.88
C ASN A 8 -10.40 4.33 -7.07
N ASP A 9 -9.22 4.13 -7.64
CA ASP A 9 -8.05 3.61 -6.95
C ASP A 9 -7.61 4.60 -5.86
N ILE A 10 -7.34 4.11 -4.65
CA ILE A 10 -6.68 4.88 -3.60
C ILE A 10 -5.26 4.34 -3.45
N ASN A 11 -4.31 4.91 -4.17
CA ASN A 11 -2.91 4.49 -4.08
C ASN A 11 -2.26 4.87 -2.75
N LYS A 12 -2.85 5.85 -2.04
CA LYS A 12 -2.33 6.42 -0.79
C LYS A 12 -3.44 7.21 -0.09
N PHE A 13 -3.62 7.02 1.21
CA PHE A 13 -4.44 7.91 2.05
C PHE A 13 -3.61 9.12 2.47
N GLU A 14 -4.02 10.36 2.21
CA GLU A 14 -3.16 11.53 2.50
C GLU A 14 -2.98 11.79 3.99
N SER A 15 -3.98 11.44 4.79
CA SER A 15 -4.02 11.55 6.24
C SER A 15 -4.77 10.37 6.88
N TYR A 16 -4.65 10.23 8.20
CA TYR A 16 -5.45 9.26 8.95
C TYR A 16 -6.95 9.56 8.86
N THR A 17 -7.34 10.84 8.81
CA THR A 17 -8.73 11.24 8.63
C THR A 17 -9.30 10.76 7.30
N ASP A 18 -8.54 10.85 6.21
CA ASP A 18 -8.97 10.34 4.90
C ASP A 18 -9.19 8.82 4.93
N PHE A 19 -8.35 8.11 5.67
CA PHE A 19 -8.50 6.67 5.90
C PHE A 19 -9.77 6.35 6.70
N GLU A 20 -10.01 7.02 7.84
CA GLU A 20 -11.23 6.81 8.64
C GLU A 20 -12.51 7.12 7.86
N GLU A 21 -12.50 8.16 7.01
CA GLU A 21 -13.64 8.48 6.15
C GLU A 21 -13.89 7.39 5.11
N PHE A 22 -12.82 6.85 4.52
CA PHE A 22 -12.91 5.72 3.60
C PHE A 22 -13.40 4.44 4.30
N GLU A 23 -12.92 4.12 5.50
CA GLU A 23 -13.38 2.95 6.27
C GLU A 23 -14.88 3.02 6.51
N LYS A 24 -15.43 4.18 6.91
CA LYS A 24 -16.88 4.37 7.07
C LYS A 24 -17.65 4.11 5.77
N LEU A 25 -17.10 4.49 4.62
CA LEU A 25 -17.70 4.22 3.31
C LEU A 25 -17.66 2.73 2.98
N LEU A 26 -16.50 2.08 3.18
CA LEU A 26 -16.29 0.66 2.97
C LEU A 26 -17.26 -0.16 3.83
N ASP A 27 -17.32 0.13 5.12
CA ASP A 27 -18.26 -0.48 6.07
C ASP A 27 -19.72 -0.26 5.63
N SER A 28 -20.07 0.93 5.16
CA SER A 28 -21.42 1.18 4.66
C SER A 28 -21.76 0.29 3.47
N LYS A 29 -20.82 0.07 2.53
CA LYS A 29 -21.01 -0.79 1.36
C LYS A 29 -21.08 -2.27 1.74
N VAL A 30 -20.26 -2.70 2.69
CA VAL A 30 -20.31 -4.07 3.25
C VAL A 30 -21.65 -4.32 3.94
N ASN A 31 -22.09 -3.40 4.79
CA ASN A 31 -23.36 -3.51 5.51
C ASN A 31 -24.59 -3.51 4.58
N LYS A 32 -24.49 -2.86 3.42
CA LYS A 32 -25.53 -2.91 2.37
C LYS A 32 -25.48 -4.18 1.51
N GLY A 33 -24.44 -5.01 1.67
CA GLY A 33 -24.21 -6.20 0.84
C GLY A 33 -23.79 -5.88 -0.60
N GLU A 34 -23.38 -4.64 -0.88
CA GLU A 34 -22.84 -4.24 -2.20
C GLU A 34 -21.45 -4.84 -2.42
N VAL A 35 -20.71 -4.97 -1.33
CA VAL A 35 -19.35 -5.51 -1.24
C VAL A 35 -19.33 -6.56 -0.14
N GLU A 36 -18.52 -7.60 -0.30
CA GLU A 36 -18.31 -8.63 0.71
C GLU A 36 -16.83 -8.72 1.06
N PHE A 37 -16.55 -8.78 2.36
CA PHE A 37 -15.24 -9.10 2.88
C PHE A 37 -14.96 -10.60 2.71
N LEU A 38 -13.78 -10.94 2.19
CA LEU A 38 -13.37 -12.31 1.94
C LEU A 38 -12.44 -12.83 3.04
N ASP A 39 -11.27 -12.21 3.18
CA ASP A 39 -10.20 -12.64 4.07
C ASP A 39 -9.17 -11.52 4.29
N GLU A 40 -8.28 -11.77 5.25
CA GLU A 40 -7.03 -11.03 5.44
C GLU A 40 -5.89 -11.93 4.91
N GLU A 41 -4.94 -11.35 4.18
CA GLU A 41 -3.74 -12.05 3.73
C GLU A 41 -2.53 -11.50 4.50
N LYS A 42 -1.42 -12.23 4.54
CA LYS A 42 -0.23 -11.84 5.32
C LYS A 42 0.26 -10.42 5.01
N ASP A 43 0.11 -10.00 3.76
CA ASP A 43 0.59 -8.71 3.26
C ASP A 43 -0.55 -7.66 3.16
N TRP A 44 -1.82 -8.07 3.37
CA TRP A 44 -3.01 -7.22 3.19
C TRP A 44 -4.02 -7.36 4.33
N ASP A 45 -4.45 -6.22 4.86
CA ASP A 45 -5.43 -6.13 5.94
C ASP A 45 -6.85 -6.52 5.52
N GLY A 46 -7.14 -6.58 4.22
CA GLY A 46 -8.43 -7.13 3.79
C GLY A 46 -8.64 -7.22 2.28
N ASN A 47 -9.28 -8.31 1.85
CA ASN A 47 -9.79 -8.47 0.49
C ASN A 47 -11.31 -8.35 0.46
N TYR A 48 -11.80 -7.67 -0.57
CA TYR A 48 -13.21 -7.35 -0.75
C TYR A 48 -13.65 -7.64 -2.18
N ILE A 49 -14.83 -8.22 -2.37
CA ILE A 49 -15.42 -8.47 -3.68
C ILE A 49 -16.69 -7.65 -3.88
N CYS A 50 -16.82 -6.94 -4.99
CA CYS A 50 -18.10 -6.33 -5.36
C CYS A 50 -19.08 -7.43 -5.79
N LYS A 51 -20.25 -7.49 -5.18
CA LYS A 51 -21.28 -8.49 -5.53
C LYS A 51 -21.96 -8.26 -6.88
N THR A 52 -21.75 -7.08 -7.50
CA THR A 52 -22.38 -6.71 -8.78
C THR A 52 -21.47 -6.98 -9.98
N CYS A 53 -20.21 -6.53 -9.92
CA CYS A 53 -19.25 -6.72 -11.03
C CYS A 53 -18.17 -7.77 -10.75
N TYR A 54 -18.15 -8.35 -9.53
CA TYR A 54 -17.17 -9.37 -9.11
C TYR A 54 -15.71 -8.89 -9.13
N GLU A 55 -15.49 -7.58 -9.16
CA GLU A 55 -14.15 -7.00 -9.04
C GLU A 55 -13.63 -7.17 -7.60
N LEU A 56 -12.38 -7.62 -7.50
CA LEU A 56 -11.67 -7.81 -6.23
C LEU A 56 -10.84 -6.59 -5.90
N TRP A 57 -10.98 -6.12 -4.67
CA TRP A 57 -10.28 -4.99 -4.09
C TRP A 57 -9.50 -5.42 -2.86
N THR A 58 -8.36 -4.79 -2.66
CA THR A 58 -7.41 -5.12 -1.61
C THR A 58 -7.10 -3.85 -0.83
N LEU A 59 -7.25 -3.95 0.48
CA LEU A 59 -6.90 -2.94 1.46
C LEU A 59 -5.56 -3.29 2.10
N SER A 60 -4.68 -2.30 2.19
CA SER A 60 -3.51 -2.32 3.05
C SER A 60 -3.57 -1.09 3.96
N VAL A 61 -3.48 -1.30 5.27
CA VAL A 61 -3.57 -0.31 6.34
C VAL A 61 -2.15 0.17 6.69
N PRO A 62 -1.96 1.48 6.93
CA PRO A 62 -0.64 2.01 7.22
C PRO A 62 -0.14 1.68 8.63
N ASP A 63 0.96 0.92 8.73
CA ASP A 63 1.60 0.56 10.00
C ASP A 63 2.58 1.63 10.55
N ASN A 64 2.33 2.92 10.29
CA ASN A 64 3.04 4.14 10.75
C ASN A 64 3.98 4.89 9.79
N ALA A 65 4.26 4.46 8.54
CA ALA A 65 5.18 5.23 7.68
C ALA A 65 4.76 5.47 6.21
N TRP A 66 3.92 4.65 5.58
CA TRP A 66 3.50 4.93 4.19
C TRP A 66 2.08 4.45 3.88
N ARG A 67 1.14 5.12 4.56
CA ARG A 67 -0.15 5.61 4.06
C ARG A 67 -1.12 4.65 3.33
N GLY A 68 -0.93 3.34 3.40
CA GLY A 68 -1.91 2.34 2.96
C GLY A 68 -2.38 2.49 1.51
N TYR A 69 -3.24 1.59 1.06
CA TYR A 69 -3.90 1.72 -0.23
C TYR A 69 -5.18 0.92 -0.28
N PHE A 70 -6.06 1.27 -1.21
CA PHE A 70 -7.21 0.49 -1.59
C PHE A 70 -7.28 0.41 -3.12
N LEU A 71 -6.94 -0.76 -3.66
CA LEU A 71 -6.73 -0.96 -5.09
C LEU A 71 -7.40 -2.24 -5.57
N PRO A 72 -7.77 -2.33 -6.86
CA PRO A 72 -8.08 -3.62 -7.48
C PRO A 72 -6.92 -4.60 -7.27
N ARG A 73 -7.23 -5.87 -6.97
CA ARG A 73 -6.23 -6.89 -6.57
C ARG A 73 -5.05 -6.99 -7.53
N GLU A 74 -5.30 -6.98 -8.84
CA GLU A 74 -4.23 -7.01 -9.86
C GLU A 74 -3.29 -5.80 -9.75
N LYS A 75 -3.84 -4.61 -9.46
CA LYS A 75 -3.04 -3.40 -9.26
C LYS A 75 -2.29 -3.44 -7.93
N ALA A 76 -2.91 -3.93 -6.86
CA ALA A 76 -2.26 -4.10 -5.55
C ALA A 76 -0.98 -4.96 -5.65
N ILE A 77 -1.06 -6.12 -6.31
CA ILE A 77 0.10 -7.01 -6.54
C ILE A 77 1.22 -6.26 -7.29
N SER A 78 0.86 -5.50 -8.34
CA SER A 78 1.84 -4.72 -9.09
C SER A 78 2.43 -3.57 -8.26
N TYR A 79 1.64 -2.96 -7.38
CA TYR A 79 2.02 -1.84 -6.54
C TYR A 79 3.04 -2.25 -5.49
N GLU A 80 2.80 -3.35 -4.76
CA GLU A 80 3.75 -3.89 -3.80
C GLU A 80 5.07 -4.31 -4.44
N SER A 81 5.00 -4.95 -5.62
CA SER A 81 6.22 -5.35 -6.35
C SER A 81 7.12 -4.14 -6.68
N ARG A 82 6.52 -2.97 -6.91
CA ARG A 82 7.24 -1.72 -7.16
C ARG A 82 7.84 -1.16 -5.89
N ILE A 83 7.07 -1.10 -4.80
CA ILE A 83 7.56 -0.54 -3.54
C ILE A 83 8.68 -1.40 -2.95
N ASN A 84 8.51 -2.72 -2.91
CA ASN A 84 9.54 -3.64 -2.44
C ASN A 84 10.85 -3.51 -3.23
N ARG A 85 10.75 -3.25 -4.55
CA ARG A 85 11.92 -2.99 -5.40
C ARG A 85 12.60 -1.68 -5.04
N GLU A 86 11.84 -0.60 -4.83
CA GLU A 86 12.38 0.71 -4.46
C GLU A 86 13.08 0.67 -3.10
N GLU A 87 12.50 -0.02 -2.10
CA GLU A 87 13.11 -0.21 -0.79
C GLU A 87 14.45 -0.96 -0.89
N SER A 88 14.50 -2.04 -1.66
CA SER A 88 15.73 -2.85 -1.84
C SER A 88 16.90 -2.07 -2.46
N ILE A 89 16.62 -1.07 -3.28
CA ILE A 89 17.64 -0.24 -3.93
C ILE A 89 18.17 0.83 -2.96
N SER A 90 17.33 1.35 -2.07
CA SER A 90 17.72 2.42 -1.12
C SER A 90 18.75 1.96 -0.07
N GLY A 91 18.80 0.67 0.25
CA GLY A 91 19.69 0.12 1.29
C GLY A 91 21.19 0.22 1.00
N TYR A 92 21.61 0.32 -0.26
CA TYR A 92 23.04 0.39 -0.65
C TYR A 92 23.64 1.80 -0.58
N GLY A 93 22.80 2.84 -0.46
CA GLY A 93 23.26 4.23 -0.44
C GLY A 93 24.08 4.58 0.80
N CYS A 94 23.66 4.12 1.99
CA CYS A 94 24.39 4.43 3.23
C CYS A 94 25.75 3.73 3.32
N ILE A 95 25.84 2.47 2.91
CA ILE A 95 27.08 1.69 3.03
C ILE A 95 28.17 2.27 2.11
N THR A 96 27.81 2.66 0.89
CA THR A 96 28.74 3.26 -0.07
C THR A 96 29.31 4.60 0.42
N ILE A 97 28.48 5.44 1.07
CA ILE A 97 28.93 6.71 1.67
C ILE A 97 29.90 6.46 2.83
N VAL A 98 29.60 5.50 3.72
CA VAL A 98 30.47 5.17 4.87
C VAL A 98 31.85 4.67 4.40
N VAL A 99 31.89 3.81 3.37
CA VAL A 99 33.14 3.32 2.80
C VAL A 99 33.96 4.44 2.17
N LEU A 100 33.33 5.35 1.42
CA LEU A 100 34.02 6.50 0.82
C LEU A 100 34.61 7.44 1.88
N LEU A 101 33.87 7.73 2.95
CA LEU A 101 34.38 8.54 4.06
C LEU A 101 35.56 7.89 4.77
N ALA A 102 35.53 6.56 4.96
CA ALA A 102 36.64 5.82 5.56
C ALA A 102 37.92 5.88 4.68
N ILE A 103 37.78 5.76 3.36
CA ILE A 103 38.90 5.87 2.41
C ILE A 103 39.49 7.29 2.44
N ILE A 104 38.65 8.33 2.41
CA ILE A 104 39.09 9.73 2.49
C ILE A 104 39.85 9.97 3.80
N PHE A 105 39.34 9.47 4.91
CA PHE A 105 39.98 9.63 6.23
C PHE A 105 41.34 8.94 6.30
N TYR A 106 41.48 7.74 5.72
CA TYR A 106 42.76 7.04 5.62
C TYR A 106 43.80 7.81 4.78
N LEU A 107 43.38 8.41 3.66
CA LEU A 107 44.26 9.20 2.79
C LEU A 107 44.71 10.54 3.40
N ILE A 108 43.98 11.07 4.39
CA ILE A 108 44.36 12.30 5.09
C ILE A 108 45.35 12.01 6.23
N LEU A 109 45.28 10.82 6.83
CA LEU A 109 46.09 10.43 7.99
C LEU A 109 47.43 9.76 7.66
N ASN A 110 47.61 9.27 6.43
CA ASN A 110 48.87 8.75 5.88
C ASN A 110 49.40 9.69 4.80
#